data_AF-A0A316MQG6-F1
#
_entry.id   AF-A0A316MQG6-F1
#
_cell.length_a   1.000
_cell.length_b   1.000
_cell.length_c   1.000
_cell.angle_alpha   90.00
_cell.angle_beta   90.00
_cell.angle_gamma   90.00
#
_symmetry.space_group_name_H-M   'P 1'
#
loop_
_entity.id
_entity.type
_entity.pdbx_description
1 polymer ?
#
loop_
_entity_poly.entity_id
_entity_poly.type
_entity_poly.pdbx_seq_one_letter_code
_entity_poly.pdbx_strand_id
1 'polypeptide(L)'
;MKTPLPSIHHYYPYGLTFADAGKAPDHQPFKFGGKELDAMYGLNLHDFHARLQIPDLGRFDRPDPLCEKTPHLSPYLFCANDPVNNTDSTGKIVEYLGADDEREELIKQNIQVLRDNSKIFNEIYTCLESFPDVITVGLGITSDVDGGKAPGEYRVDEKAIVFDMSRETPTGQVISEEFYHAYQEANKSFNIGEWNREFEAKVALSAICGEAGLPLWQFENMGNFSTEIYTNYLYQGKVSSKNFDSTYKLYGNKFANSYKNVLNYNVPVKSVPLTLKYLLRK
;
A
#
# COMPACT_ATOMS: atom_id res chain seq x y z
N MET A 1 43.71 23.37 4.63
CA MET A 1 43.23 21.98 4.83
C MET A 1 43.23 21.30 3.46
N LYS A 2 43.93 20.16 3.31
CA LYS A 2 43.74 19.31 2.12
C LYS A 2 42.45 18.53 2.36
N THR A 3 41.49 18.64 1.45
CA THR A 3 40.33 17.73 1.41
C THR A 3 40.85 16.30 1.23
N PRO A 4 40.36 15.32 1.99
CA PRO A 4 40.71 13.92 1.78
C PRO A 4 40.29 13.50 0.37
N LEU A 5 41.14 12.72 -0.29
CA LEU A 5 40.83 12.16 -1.61
C LEU A 5 39.65 11.18 -1.47
N PRO A 6 38.70 11.17 -2.43
CA PRO A 6 37.64 10.17 -2.44
C PRO A 6 38.22 8.76 -2.57
N SER A 7 37.82 7.86 -1.68
CA SER A 7 38.16 6.43 -1.74
C SER A 7 37.20 5.73 -2.70
N ILE A 8 37.73 4.84 -3.56
CA ILE A 8 36.95 4.04 -4.50
C ILE A 8 37.07 2.59 -4.06
N HIS A 9 35.93 1.94 -3.81
CA HIS A 9 35.89 0.54 -3.44
C HIS A 9 35.12 -0.27 -4.49
N HIS A 10 35.67 -1.43 -4.83
CA HIS A 10 34.99 -2.42 -5.64
C HIS A 10 34.61 -3.60 -4.76
N TYR A 11 33.46 -4.21 -5.02
CA TYR A 11 32.96 -5.35 -4.27
C TYR A 11 32.51 -6.44 -5.23
N TYR A 12 32.71 -7.68 -4.83
CA TYR A 12 31.96 -8.83 -5.36
C TYR A 12 30.47 -8.69 -4.99
N PRO A 13 29.56 -9.40 -5.67
CA PRO A 13 28.11 -9.24 -5.48
C PRO A 13 27.63 -9.32 -4.03
N TYR A 14 28.26 -10.17 -3.22
CA TYR A 14 27.90 -10.37 -1.81
C TYR A 14 28.66 -9.45 -0.83
N GLY A 15 29.36 -8.43 -1.31
CA GLY A 15 30.00 -7.43 -0.45
C GLY A 15 31.42 -7.75 0.01
N LEU A 16 32.03 -8.80 -0.55
CA LEU A 16 33.46 -9.05 -0.38
C LEU A 16 34.25 -8.02 -1.19
N THR A 17 35.26 -7.41 -0.58
CA THR A 17 36.08 -6.37 -1.25
C THR A 17 36.89 -6.95 -2.41
N PHE A 18 36.71 -6.39 -3.60
CA PHE A 18 37.46 -6.73 -4.82
C PHE A 18 38.65 -5.78 -4.96
N ALA A 19 39.85 -6.26 -4.65
CA ALA A 19 41.12 -5.52 -4.71
C ALA A 19 41.16 -4.23 -3.86
N ASP A 20 42.14 -4.15 -2.97
CA ASP A 20 42.35 -3.01 -2.07
C ASP A 20 42.82 -1.78 -2.87
N ALA A 21 41.87 -1.01 -3.43
CA ALA A 21 42.14 0.22 -4.15
C ALA A 21 42.40 1.37 -3.15
N GLY A 22 43.50 1.28 -2.40
CA GLY A 22 43.99 2.43 -1.64
C GLY A 22 44.88 2.09 -0.46
N LYS A 23 46.19 2.26 -0.65
CA LYS A 23 47.22 2.30 0.42
C LYS A 23 47.08 3.54 1.35
N ALA A 24 45.88 3.87 1.79
CA ALA A 24 45.63 4.90 2.78
C ALA A 24 44.93 4.26 3.98
N PRO A 25 45.24 4.66 5.23
CA PRO A 25 44.48 4.24 6.40
C PRO A 25 43.05 4.73 6.21
N ASP A 26 42.19 3.81 5.79
CA ASP A 26 40.84 4.15 5.42
C ASP A 26 40.01 4.27 6.69
N HIS A 27 39.76 5.52 7.09
CA HIS A 27 39.04 5.87 8.31
C HIS A 27 37.51 5.70 8.18
N GLN A 28 37.01 5.24 7.03
CA GLN A 28 35.57 5.11 6.78
C GLN A 28 35.07 3.69 7.11
N PRO A 29 34.38 3.47 8.26
CA PRO A 29 33.85 2.16 8.64
C PRO A 29 32.66 1.70 7.76
N PHE A 30 31.93 2.62 7.14
CA PHE A 30 30.79 2.28 6.30
C PHE A 30 31.23 1.88 4.88
N LYS A 31 30.96 0.63 4.51
CA LYS A 31 31.43 -0.01 3.28
C LYS A 31 30.26 -0.47 2.40
N PHE A 32 30.18 -1.78 2.12
CA PHE A 32 29.19 -2.37 1.24
C PHE A 32 27.77 -2.04 1.70
N GLY A 33 26.91 -1.56 0.79
CA GLY A 33 25.53 -1.18 1.11
C GLY A 33 25.39 -0.09 2.19
N GLY A 34 26.46 0.69 2.44
CA GLY A 34 26.49 1.68 3.52
C GLY A 34 26.48 1.07 4.93
N LYS A 35 26.81 -0.22 5.07
CA LYS A 35 26.88 -0.93 6.36
C LYS A 35 28.26 -0.86 6.97
N GLU A 36 28.31 -0.88 8.29
CA GLU A 36 29.56 -0.88 9.04
C GLU A 36 30.28 -2.22 8.86
N LEU A 37 31.54 -2.17 8.43
CA LEU A 37 32.40 -3.34 8.29
C LEU A 37 33.13 -3.59 9.62
N ASP A 38 32.79 -4.69 10.28
CA ASP A 38 33.56 -5.26 11.37
C ASP A 38 34.61 -6.25 10.83
N ALA A 39 35.86 -5.77 10.76
CA ALA A 39 37.01 -6.57 10.36
C ALA A 39 37.67 -7.33 11.52
N MET A 40 37.05 -7.39 12.71
CA MET A 40 37.60 -8.12 13.86
C MET A 40 37.90 -9.57 13.48
N TYR A 41 39.09 -10.02 13.88
CA TYR A 41 39.59 -11.38 13.65
C TYR A 41 39.63 -11.82 12.17
N GLY A 42 39.54 -10.88 11.22
CA GLY A 42 39.59 -11.17 9.78
C GLY A 42 38.30 -11.74 9.20
N LEU A 43 37.17 -11.67 9.92
CA LEU A 43 35.88 -12.21 9.47
C LEU A 43 35.13 -11.26 8.51
N ASN A 44 35.50 -9.98 8.46
CA ASN A 44 34.96 -8.97 7.53
C ASN A 44 33.42 -8.98 7.45
N LEU A 45 32.77 -8.85 8.61
CA LEU A 45 31.31 -8.92 8.72
C LEU A 45 30.70 -7.55 8.49
N HIS A 46 29.55 -7.48 7.80
CA HIS A 46 28.80 -6.23 7.69
C HIS A 46 27.62 -6.22 8.67
N ASP A 47 27.47 -5.14 9.44
CA ASP A 47 26.36 -4.98 10.37
C ASP A 47 25.10 -4.48 9.66
N PHE A 48 24.12 -5.38 9.51
CA PHE A 48 22.79 -5.08 8.97
C PHE A 48 21.76 -4.85 10.08
N HIS A 49 22.19 -4.48 11.28
CA HIS A 49 21.42 -4.24 12.51
C HIS A 49 20.83 -5.53 13.13
N ALA A 50 19.97 -6.23 12.39
CA ALA A 50 19.31 -7.42 12.92
C ALA A 50 20.19 -8.67 12.87
N ARG A 51 21.10 -8.71 11.89
CA ARG A 51 21.98 -9.85 11.58
C ARG A 51 23.31 -9.33 11.07
N LEU A 52 24.36 -10.14 11.22
CA LEU A 52 25.66 -9.87 10.61
C LEU A 52 25.74 -10.62 9.29
N GLN A 53 26.01 -9.91 8.20
CA GLN A 53 26.23 -10.54 6.91
C GLN A 53 27.67 -11.08 6.85
N ILE A 54 27.83 -12.32 6.43
CA ILE A 54 29.10 -12.98 6.14
C ILE A 54 29.32 -12.95 4.63
N PRO A 55 30.11 -11.99 4.09
CA PRO A 55 30.26 -11.82 2.63
C PRO A 55 30.85 -13.04 1.95
N ASP A 56 31.82 -13.70 2.60
CA ASP A 56 32.50 -14.90 2.10
C ASP A 56 31.54 -16.06 1.82
N LEU A 57 30.46 -16.16 2.60
CA LEU A 57 29.46 -17.22 2.50
C LEU A 57 28.17 -16.78 1.80
N GLY A 58 28.05 -15.50 1.47
CA GLY A 58 26.86 -14.90 0.88
C GLY A 58 25.58 -15.06 1.70
N ARG A 59 25.68 -15.02 3.04
CA ARG A 59 24.56 -15.31 3.96
C ARG A 59 24.68 -14.55 5.27
N PHE A 60 23.62 -14.58 6.08
CA PHE A 60 23.66 -14.06 7.45
C PHE A 60 24.23 -15.08 8.45
N ASP A 61 24.75 -14.57 9.57
CA ASP A 61 25.33 -15.34 10.68
C ASP A 61 24.29 -16.14 11.48
N ARG A 62 23.04 -15.66 11.49
CA ARG A 62 21.94 -16.21 12.30
C ARG A 62 20.63 -16.29 11.50
N PRO A 63 19.68 -17.15 11.93
CA PRO A 63 18.35 -17.24 11.30
C PRO A 63 17.61 -15.90 11.28
N ASP A 64 16.82 -15.68 10.23
CA ASP A 64 15.90 -14.56 10.11
C ASP A 64 14.87 -14.57 11.26
N PRO A 65 14.75 -13.49 12.04
CA PRO A 65 13.68 -13.36 13.04
C PRO A 65 12.27 -13.48 12.45
N LEU A 66 12.11 -13.25 11.14
CA LEU A 66 10.85 -13.31 10.40
C LEU A 66 10.76 -14.53 9.46
N CYS A 67 11.60 -15.56 9.65
CA CYS A 67 11.65 -16.73 8.76
C CYS A 67 10.29 -17.41 8.54
N GLU A 68 9.40 -17.38 9.54
CA GLU A 68 8.04 -17.92 9.44
C GLU A 68 7.17 -17.21 8.38
N LYS A 69 7.48 -15.95 8.06
CA LYS A 69 6.77 -15.17 7.03
C LYS A 69 7.25 -15.50 5.61
N THR A 70 8.44 -16.09 5.47
CA THR A 70 9.04 -16.46 4.19
C THR A 70 9.47 -17.93 4.19
N PRO A 71 8.55 -18.90 4.39
CA PRO A 71 8.90 -20.31 4.57
C PRO A 71 9.52 -20.95 3.31
N HIS A 72 9.39 -20.30 2.15
CA HIS A 72 9.98 -20.72 0.89
C HIS A 72 11.45 -20.26 0.73
N LEU A 73 11.93 -19.35 1.58
CA LEU A 73 13.32 -18.90 1.59
C LEU A 73 14.08 -19.55 2.75
N SER A 74 15.39 -19.77 2.56
CA SER A 74 16.25 -20.19 3.66
C SER A 74 16.34 -19.09 4.73
N PRO A 75 16.29 -19.42 6.03
CA PRO A 75 16.37 -18.42 7.10
C PRO A 75 17.72 -17.68 7.16
N TYR A 76 18.73 -18.14 6.44
CA TYR A 76 20.07 -17.51 6.43
C TYR A 76 20.33 -16.67 5.18
N LEU A 77 19.37 -16.60 4.26
CA LEU A 77 19.61 -16.10 2.91
C LEU A 77 19.82 -14.58 2.90
N PHE A 78 20.85 -14.11 2.19
CA PHE A 78 21.09 -12.68 1.96
C PHE A 78 20.43 -12.24 0.64
N CYS A 79 19.65 -11.16 0.65
CA CYS A 79 19.06 -10.54 -0.54
C CYS A 79 18.31 -11.50 -1.49
N ALA A 80 17.56 -12.47 -0.98
CA ALA A 80 16.89 -13.50 -1.80
C ALA A 80 17.85 -14.28 -2.74
N ASN A 81 19.16 -14.37 -2.41
CA ASN A 81 20.23 -14.96 -3.23
C ASN A 81 20.52 -14.21 -4.53
N ASP A 82 20.08 -12.95 -4.62
CA ASP A 82 20.35 -12.04 -5.72
C ASP A 82 20.71 -10.63 -5.20
N PRO A 83 21.92 -10.45 -4.63
CA PRO A 83 22.36 -9.19 -4.03
C PRO A 83 22.74 -8.11 -5.06
N VAL A 84 22.69 -8.42 -6.37
CA VAL A 84 22.88 -7.44 -7.43
C VAL A 84 21.57 -6.67 -7.67
N ASN A 85 20.44 -7.38 -7.59
CA ASN A 85 19.12 -6.82 -7.85
C ASN A 85 18.27 -6.62 -6.58
N ASN A 86 18.70 -7.11 -5.42
CA ASN A 86 17.95 -6.94 -4.17
C ASN A 86 18.80 -6.34 -3.06
N THR A 87 18.15 -5.63 -2.15
CA THR A 87 18.74 -5.06 -0.93
C THR A 87 18.06 -5.68 0.29
N ASP A 88 18.70 -5.67 1.46
CA ASP A 88 18.05 -5.99 2.75
C ASP A 88 18.55 -4.96 3.76
N SER A 89 17.92 -3.77 3.80
CA SER A 89 18.46 -2.63 4.54
C SER A 89 18.47 -2.84 6.06
N THR A 90 17.58 -3.69 6.58
CA THR A 90 17.37 -3.93 8.01
C THR A 90 17.87 -5.31 8.48
N GLY A 91 18.37 -6.13 7.57
CA GLY A 91 18.73 -7.51 7.86
C GLY A 91 17.51 -8.34 8.27
N LYS A 92 16.31 -8.06 7.75
CA LYS A 92 15.06 -8.76 8.10
C LYS A 92 14.12 -8.94 6.91
N ILE A 93 14.20 -8.07 5.90
CA ILE A 93 13.23 -8.03 4.81
C ILE A 93 14.00 -7.71 3.54
N VAL A 94 13.86 -8.59 2.54
CA VAL A 94 14.43 -8.35 1.21
C VAL A 94 13.58 -7.32 0.48
N GLU A 95 14.24 -6.28 0.01
CA GLU A 95 13.77 -5.23 -0.88
C GLU A 95 14.20 -5.60 -2.31
N TYR A 96 13.26 -5.83 -3.23
CA TYR A 96 13.55 -6.25 -4.59
C TYR A 96 13.65 -5.03 -5.51
N LEU A 97 14.85 -4.69 -6.02
CA LEU A 97 15.01 -3.56 -6.95
C LEU A 97 14.38 -3.92 -8.30
N GLY A 98 13.49 -3.05 -8.80
CA GLY A 98 12.81 -3.18 -10.10
C GLY A 98 11.45 -3.91 -10.07
N ALA A 99 11.18 -4.75 -9.06
CA ALA A 99 9.84 -5.32 -8.86
C ALA A 99 8.82 -4.22 -8.48
N ASP A 100 9.27 -3.20 -7.76
CA ASP A 100 8.44 -2.06 -7.39
C ASP A 100 8.13 -1.18 -8.60
N ASP A 101 9.09 -0.97 -9.53
CA ASP A 101 8.87 -0.17 -10.74
C ASP A 101 7.80 -0.80 -11.67
N GLU A 102 7.89 -2.11 -11.92
CA GLU A 102 6.90 -2.83 -12.74
C GLU A 102 5.51 -2.84 -12.07
N ARG A 103 5.46 -3.00 -10.75
CA ARG A 103 4.20 -2.98 -9.99
C ARG A 103 3.60 -1.58 -9.92
N GLU A 104 4.40 -0.54 -9.75
CA GLU A 104 3.97 0.84 -9.85
C GLU A 104 3.39 1.15 -11.22
N GLU A 105 4.03 0.68 -12.29
CA GLU A 105 3.52 0.85 -13.65
C GLU A 105 2.19 0.12 -13.85
N LEU A 106 2.05 -1.10 -13.31
CA LEU A 106 0.79 -1.84 -13.34
C LEU A 106 -0.32 -1.15 -12.51
N ILE A 107 0.02 -0.54 -11.38
CA ILE A 107 -0.93 0.28 -10.60
C ILE A 107 -1.40 1.47 -11.42
N LYS A 108 -0.49 2.18 -12.09
CA LYS A 108 -0.84 3.31 -12.98
C LYS A 108 -1.76 2.85 -14.13
N GLN A 109 -1.47 1.71 -14.74
CA GLN A 109 -2.31 1.12 -15.78
C GLN A 109 -3.71 0.76 -15.25
N ASN A 110 -3.80 0.12 -14.08
CA ASN A 110 -5.08 -0.22 -13.46
C ASN A 110 -5.90 1.03 -13.10
N ILE A 111 -5.26 2.08 -12.58
CA ILE A 111 -5.90 3.38 -12.34
C ILE A 111 -6.43 3.96 -13.64
N GLN A 112 -5.65 3.92 -14.73
CA GLN A 112 -6.10 4.44 -16.02
C GLN A 112 -7.29 3.65 -16.57
N VAL A 113 -7.25 2.32 -16.48
CA VAL A 113 -8.38 1.45 -16.85
C VAL A 113 -9.63 1.78 -16.04
N LEU A 114 -9.50 2.04 -14.73
CA LEU A 114 -10.63 2.47 -13.90
C LEU A 114 -11.19 3.84 -14.33
N ARG A 115 -10.32 4.80 -14.66
CA ARG A 115 -10.74 6.12 -15.16
C ARG A 115 -11.49 6.02 -16.48
N ASP A 116 -11.04 5.14 -17.37
CA ASP A 116 -11.66 4.97 -18.68
C ASP A 116 -13.02 4.26 -18.58
N ASN A 117 -13.18 3.35 -17.62
CA ASN A 117 -14.37 2.50 -17.51
C ASN A 117 -15.37 2.95 -16.43
N SER A 118 -15.01 3.85 -15.51
CA SER A 118 -15.94 4.42 -14.52
C SER A 118 -15.86 5.94 -14.48
N LYS A 119 -16.97 6.60 -14.84
CA LYS A 119 -17.12 8.05 -14.70
C LYS A 119 -17.05 8.48 -13.25
N ILE A 120 -17.58 7.67 -12.33
CA ILE A 120 -17.49 7.93 -10.89
C ILE A 120 -16.02 7.95 -10.46
N PHE A 121 -15.25 6.92 -10.82
CA PHE A 121 -13.83 6.87 -10.48
C PHE A 121 -13.04 8.00 -11.14
N ASN A 122 -13.33 8.31 -12.41
CA ASN A 122 -12.68 9.43 -13.09
C ASN A 122 -12.97 10.77 -12.43
N GLU A 123 -14.21 11.03 -11.98
CA GLU A 123 -14.57 12.25 -11.24
C GLU A 123 -13.83 12.32 -9.90
N ILE A 124 -13.73 11.20 -9.18
CA ILE A 124 -12.94 11.10 -7.94
C ILE A 124 -11.49 11.48 -8.23
N TYR A 125 -10.88 10.83 -9.22
CA TYR A 125 -9.48 11.04 -9.59
C TYR A 125 -9.21 12.50 -10.01
N THR A 126 -10.03 13.06 -10.91
CA THR A 126 -9.92 14.47 -11.34
C THR A 126 -10.14 15.45 -10.18
N CYS A 127 -11.05 15.13 -9.26
CA CYS A 127 -11.26 15.93 -8.07
C CYS A 127 -9.98 15.94 -7.22
N LEU A 128 -9.38 14.78 -6.96
CA LEU A 128 -8.12 14.67 -6.21
C LEU A 128 -6.95 15.40 -6.89
N GLU A 129 -6.81 15.31 -8.22
CA GLU A 129 -5.80 16.07 -8.98
C GLU A 129 -5.97 17.59 -8.90
N SER A 130 -7.20 18.06 -8.65
CA SER A 130 -7.49 19.50 -8.55
C SER A 130 -7.20 20.11 -7.17
N PHE A 131 -6.96 19.28 -6.15
CA PHE A 131 -6.63 19.77 -4.82
C PHE A 131 -5.21 20.32 -4.76
N PRO A 132 -4.95 21.37 -3.94
CA PRO A 132 -3.62 21.97 -3.80
C PRO A 132 -2.63 21.04 -3.08
N ASP A 133 -3.14 20.10 -2.28
CA ASP A 133 -2.33 19.12 -1.58
C ASP A 133 -1.97 17.96 -2.50
N VAL A 134 -0.68 17.63 -2.57
CA VAL A 134 -0.22 16.46 -3.32
C VAL A 134 -0.57 15.20 -2.55
N ILE A 135 -1.37 14.33 -3.17
CA ILE A 135 -1.62 12.98 -2.67
C ILE A 135 -0.66 12.03 -3.37
N THR A 136 0.14 11.31 -2.60
CA THR A 136 1.09 10.32 -3.15
C THR A 136 0.42 8.95 -3.27
N VAL A 137 0.81 8.19 -4.29
CA VAL A 137 0.36 6.81 -4.50
C VAL A 137 1.61 5.95 -4.65
N GLY A 138 1.72 4.89 -3.86
CA GLY A 138 2.92 4.06 -3.89
C GLY A 138 2.77 2.73 -3.15
N LEU A 139 3.87 2.01 -3.08
CA LEU A 139 3.98 0.73 -2.40
C LEU A 139 4.55 0.93 -1.00
N GLY A 140 4.02 0.21 0.00
CA GLY A 140 4.54 0.26 1.37
C GLY A 140 3.99 -0.87 2.26
N ILE A 141 4.34 -0.82 3.55
CA ILE A 141 3.81 -1.75 4.55
C ILE A 141 2.50 -1.19 5.09
N THR A 142 1.40 -1.89 4.92
CA THR A 142 0.07 -1.50 5.41
C THR A 142 -0.28 -2.22 6.71
N SER A 143 -1.21 -1.65 7.47
CA SER A 143 -1.76 -2.25 8.70
C SER A 143 -3.27 -2.37 8.63
N ASP A 144 -3.81 -3.52 9.05
CA ASP A 144 -5.24 -3.77 9.19
C ASP A 144 -5.70 -3.51 10.64
N VAL A 145 -7.00 -3.33 10.84
CA VAL A 145 -7.64 -2.99 12.12
C VAL A 145 -7.40 -4.07 13.19
N ASP A 146 -7.21 -5.33 12.78
CA ASP A 146 -6.92 -6.48 13.64
C ASP A 146 -5.40 -6.76 13.79
N GLY A 147 -4.53 -5.85 13.33
CA GLY A 147 -3.08 -6.05 13.31
C GLY A 147 -2.59 -6.95 12.16
N GLY A 148 -3.47 -7.27 11.21
CA GLY A 148 -3.14 -7.91 9.93
C GLY A 148 -2.51 -6.93 8.93
N LYS A 149 -2.28 -7.38 7.69
CA LYS A 149 -1.90 -6.50 6.56
C LYS A 149 -3.14 -6.20 5.71
N ALA A 150 -3.42 -4.94 5.43
CA ALA A 150 -4.50 -4.54 4.51
C ALA A 150 -3.99 -4.52 3.06
N PRO A 151 -4.78 -4.82 2.03
CA PRO A 151 -4.30 -4.79 0.64
C PRO A 151 -3.95 -3.36 0.17
N GLY A 152 -4.59 -2.35 0.76
CA GLY A 152 -4.32 -0.93 0.58
C GLY A 152 -4.65 -0.17 1.86
N GLU A 153 -4.15 1.05 1.97
CA GLU A 153 -4.42 1.96 3.09
C GLU A 153 -4.24 3.42 2.64
N TYR A 154 -5.27 4.24 2.82
CA TYR A 154 -5.16 5.69 2.77
C TYR A 154 -4.75 6.26 4.13
N ARG A 155 -3.55 6.84 4.20
CA ARG A 155 -2.98 7.47 5.39
C ARG A 155 -3.26 8.95 5.40
N VAL A 156 -4.14 9.37 6.31
CA VAL A 156 -4.58 10.77 6.45
C VAL A 156 -3.41 11.72 6.76
N ASP A 157 -2.53 11.32 7.69
CA ASP A 157 -1.41 12.17 8.14
C ASP A 157 -0.33 12.36 7.06
N GLU A 158 -0.10 11.32 6.25
CA GLU A 158 0.88 11.31 5.17
C GLU A 158 0.30 11.83 3.84
N LYS A 159 -1.02 11.93 3.74
CA LYS A 159 -1.75 12.16 2.48
C LYS A 159 -1.31 11.17 1.39
N ALA A 160 -1.21 9.90 1.76
CA ALA A 160 -0.66 8.84 0.91
C ALA A 160 -1.65 7.70 0.75
N ILE A 161 -1.81 7.20 -0.47
CA ILE A 161 -2.43 5.92 -0.78
C ILE A 161 -1.31 4.90 -0.90
N VAL A 162 -1.30 3.92 0.01
CA VAL A 162 -0.24 2.93 0.11
C VAL A 162 -0.82 1.55 -0.18
N PHE A 163 -0.26 0.85 -1.16
CA PHE A 163 -0.61 -0.54 -1.45
C PHE A 163 0.45 -1.49 -0.89
N ASP A 164 0.02 -2.64 -0.37
CA ASP A 164 0.91 -3.57 0.32
C ASP A 164 1.98 -4.15 -0.62
N MET A 165 3.25 -3.87 -0.31
CA MET A 165 4.39 -4.38 -1.07
C MET A 165 4.46 -5.91 -1.04
N SER A 166 3.94 -6.54 0.01
CA SER A 166 4.06 -7.98 0.23
C SER A 166 2.93 -8.83 -0.36
N ARG A 167 1.99 -8.20 -1.08
CA ARG A 167 0.83 -8.86 -1.70
C ARG A 167 0.91 -8.83 -3.23
N GLU A 168 -0.02 -9.53 -3.88
CA GLU A 168 -0.26 -9.38 -5.31
C GLU A 168 -0.61 -7.92 -5.66
N THR A 169 -0.53 -7.58 -6.94
CA THR A 169 -0.95 -6.26 -7.45
C THR A 169 -2.35 -5.91 -6.95
N PRO A 170 -2.58 -4.69 -6.43
CA PRO A 170 -3.90 -4.31 -5.92
C PRO A 170 -4.95 -4.40 -7.02
N THR A 171 -6.08 -5.01 -6.70
CA THR A 171 -7.19 -5.13 -7.63
C THR A 171 -7.88 -3.79 -7.84
N GLY A 172 -8.68 -3.66 -8.90
CA GLY A 172 -9.44 -2.43 -9.15
C GLY A 172 -10.39 -2.07 -8.00
N GLN A 173 -10.86 -3.05 -7.23
CA GLN A 173 -11.66 -2.82 -6.03
C GLN A 173 -10.84 -2.16 -4.91
N VAL A 174 -9.64 -2.67 -4.61
CA VAL A 174 -8.74 -2.08 -3.60
C VAL A 174 -8.41 -0.64 -4.00
N ILE A 175 -8.00 -0.42 -5.24
CA ILE A 175 -7.68 0.91 -5.76
C ILE A 175 -8.88 1.85 -5.61
N SER A 176 -10.08 1.38 -5.97
CA SER A 176 -11.31 2.16 -5.87
C SER A 176 -11.66 2.55 -4.44
N GLU A 177 -11.49 1.65 -3.47
CA GLU A 177 -11.76 1.93 -2.06
C GLU A 177 -10.78 2.97 -1.50
N GLU A 178 -9.47 2.81 -1.73
CA GLU A 178 -8.46 3.74 -1.20
C GLU A 178 -8.54 5.14 -1.82
N PHE A 179 -8.77 5.24 -3.13
CA PHE A 179 -9.01 6.53 -3.78
C PHE A 179 -10.28 7.20 -3.25
N TYR A 180 -11.30 6.42 -2.91
CA TYR A 180 -12.50 6.96 -2.31
C TYR A 180 -12.25 7.48 -0.89
N HIS A 181 -11.43 6.81 -0.08
CA HIS A 181 -11.03 7.31 1.23
C HIS A 181 -10.29 8.65 1.16
N ALA A 182 -9.39 8.79 0.19
CA ALA A 182 -8.72 10.05 -0.09
C ALA A 182 -9.72 11.15 -0.50
N TYR A 183 -10.70 10.81 -1.35
CA TYR A 183 -11.75 11.74 -1.77
C TYR A 183 -12.65 12.17 -0.60
N GLN A 184 -13.03 11.24 0.28
CA GLN A 184 -13.80 11.54 1.48
C GLN A 184 -13.05 12.53 2.38
N GLU A 185 -11.75 12.33 2.58
CA GLU A 185 -10.92 13.19 3.41
C GLU A 185 -10.80 14.59 2.80
N ALA A 186 -10.51 14.68 1.50
CA ALA A 186 -10.36 15.94 0.77
C ALA A 186 -11.67 16.77 0.76
N ASN A 187 -12.83 16.10 0.75
CA ASN A 187 -14.14 16.73 0.67
C ASN A 187 -14.92 16.73 2.00
N LYS A 188 -14.29 16.36 3.12
CA LYS A 188 -14.98 16.19 4.41
C LYS A 188 -15.74 17.43 4.87
N SER A 189 -15.27 18.63 4.52
CA SER A 189 -15.90 19.91 4.88
C SER A 189 -17.26 20.14 4.22
N PHE A 190 -17.56 19.45 3.11
CA PHE A 190 -18.86 19.55 2.43
C PHE A 190 -19.93 18.68 3.09
N ASN A 191 -19.54 17.71 3.91
CA ASN A 191 -20.45 16.86 4.64
C ASN A 191 -20.73 17.43 6.04
N ILE A 192 -21.95 17.23 6.52
CA ILE A 192 -22.41 17.76 7.81
C ILE A 192 -22.62 16.60 8.78
N GLY A 193 -22.04 16.72 9.99
CA GLY A 193 -22.19 15.75 11.08
C GLY A 193 -21.20 14.59 11.00
N GLU A 194 -21.44 13.55 11.80
CA GLU A 194 -20.69 12.30 11.73
C GLU A 194 -21.36 11.35 10.73
N TRP A 195 -20.55 10.64 9.96
CA TRP A 195 -21.01 9.60 9.05
C TRP A 195 -20.06 8.40 9.07
N ASN A 196 -20.60 7.25 8.68
CA ASN A 196 -19.86 6.00 8.63
C ASN A 196 -19.02 5.97 7.35
N ARG A 197 -17.73 6.35 7.46
CA ARG A 197 -16.81 6.45 6.31
C ARG A 197 -16.66 5.12 5.58
N GLU A 198 -16.59 4.03 6.32
CA GLU A 198 -16.43 2.68 5.79
C GLU A 198 -17.65 2.21 5.00
N PHE A 199 -18.84 2.42 5.55
CA PHE A 199 -20.07 2.10 4.86
C PHE A 199 -20.24 2.95 3.59
N GLU A 200 -19.93 4.25 3.67
CA GLU A 200 -19.96 5.15 2.52
C GLU A 200 -18.98 4.69 1.42
N ALA A 201 -17.75 4.32 1.79
CA ALA A 201 -16.75 3.81 0.86
C ALA A 201 -17.21 2.53 0.16
N LYS A 202 -17.78 1.58 0.90
CA LYS A 202 -18.30 0.32 0.34
C LYS A 202 -19.49 0.55 -0.60
N VAL A 203 -20.31 1.58 -0.35
CA VAL A 203 -21.39 2.00 -1.26
C VAL A 203 -20.84 2.60 -2.55
N ALA A 204 -19.84 3.49 -2.47
CA ALA A 204 -19.19 4.05 -3.64
C ALA A 204 -18.47 2.98 -4.47
N LEU A 205 -17.73 2.10 -3.80
CA LEU A 205 -17.06 0.95 -4.40
C LEU A 205 -18.04 0.08 -5.18
N SER A 206 -19.23 -0.20 -4.62
CA SER A 206 -20.26 -1.01 -5.30
C SER A 206 -20.74 -0.37 -6.61
N ALA A 207 -20.85 0.97 -6.64
CA ALA A 207 -21.21 1.71 -7.84
C ALA A 207 -20.08 1.71 -8.88
N ILE A 208 -18.84 2.00 -8.46
CA ILE A 208 -17.65 1.98 -9.31
C ILE A 208 -17.46 0.60 -9.94
N CYS A 209 -17.60 -0.47 -9.15
CA CYS A 209 -17.47 -1.84 -9.66
C CYS A 209 -18.54 -2.14 -10.72
N GLY A 210 -19.78 -1.69 -10.51
CA GLY A 210 -20.87 -1.87 -11.47
C GLY A 210 -20.58 -1.14 -12.78
N GLU A 211 -20.08 0.10 -12.70
CA GLU A 211 -19.76 0.92 -13.87
C GLU A 211 -18.56 0.37 -14.64
N ALA A 212 -17.49 0.00 -13.93
CA ALA A 212 -16.25 -0.51 -14.52
C ALA A 212 -16.29 -2.00 -14.90
N GLY A 213 -17.40 -2.71 -14.63
CA GLY A 213 -17.52 -4.15 -14.91
C GLY A 213 -16.61 -5.04 -14.05
N LEU A 214 -16.27 -4.59 -12.83
CA LEU A 214 -15.42 -5.33 -11.90
C LEU A 214 -16.24 -6.28 -11.02
N PRO A 215 -15.66 -7.39 -10.52
CA PRO A 215 -16.33 -8.25 -9.56
C PRO A 215 -16.78 -7.49 -8.30
N LEU A 216 -18.02 -7.71 -7.87
CA LEU A 216 -18.56 -7.11 -6.65
C LEU A 216 -18.08 -7.87 -5.40
N TRP A 217 -17.53 -7.14 -4.43
CA TRP A 217 -17.31 -7.67 -3.09
C TRP A 217 -18.57 -7.62 -2.24
N GLN A 218 -18.79 -8.70 -1.49
CA GLN A 218 -19.92 -8.84 -0.59
C GLN A 218 -19.47 -8.54 0.83
N PHE A 219 -20.19 -7.64 1.50
CA PHE A 219 -19.92 -7.26 2.87
C PHE A 219 -21.08 -7.69 3.76
N GLU A 220 -20.75 -8.10 4.99
CA GLU A 220 -21.73 -8.57 5.94
C GLU A 220 -22.84 -7.52 6.15
N ASN A 221 -24.10 -7.98 6.12
CA ASN A 221 -25.29 -7.17 6.35
C ASN A 221 -25.53 -5.99 5.40
N MET A 222 -24.83 -5.92 4.25
CA MET A 222 -25.14 -5.01 3.14
C MET A 222 -25.16 -5.68 1.75
N GLY A 223 -24.98 -7.00 1.65
CA GLY A 223 -24.86 -7.70 0.35
C GLY A 223 -26.00 -7.50 -0.65
N ASN A 224 -27.27 -7.49 -0.18
CA ASN A 224 -28.41 -7.19 -1.07
C ASN A 224 -28.36 -5.75 -1.59
N PHE A 225 -27.94 -4.82 -0.75
CA PHE A 225 -27.87 -3.40 -1.10
C PHE A 225 -26.71 -3.10 -2.05
N SER A 226 -25.52 -3.66 -1.80
CA SER A 226 -24.38 -3.55 -2.71
C SER A 226 -24.69 -4.18 -4.07
N THR A 227 -25.38 -5.33 -4.09
CA THR A 227 -25.81 -6.00 -5.32
C THR A 227 -26.82 -5.14 -6.11
N GLU A 228 -27.77 -4.51 -5.42
CA GLU A 228 -28.71 -3.58 -6.06
C GLU A 228 -27.99 -2.38 -6.68
N ILE A 229 -27.04 -1.76 -5.97
CA ILE A 229 -26.26 -0.64 -6.50
C ILE A 229 -25.43 -1.09 -7.70
N TYR A 230 -24.72 -2.21 -7.56
CA TYR A 230 -23.87 -2.78 -8.61
C TYR A 230 -24.64 -3.05 -9.89
N THR A 231 -25.77 -3.77 -9.79
CA THR A 231 -26.60 -4.11 -10.95
C THR A 231 -27.21 -2.87 -11.61
N ASN A 232 -27.63 -1.88 -10.81
CA ASN A 232 -28.11 -0.61 -11.33
C ASN A 232 -27.04 0.13 -12.14
N TYR A 233 -25.79 0.18 -11.68
CA TYR A 233 -24.70 0.78 -12.45
C TYR A 233 -24.31 -0.05 -13.68
N LEU A 234 -24.23 -1.36 -13.53
CA LEU A 234 -23.88 -2.28 -14.62
C LEU A 234 -24.86 -2.20 -15.81
N TYR A 235 -26.15 -2.04 -15.55
CA TYR A 235 -27.18 -2.09 -16.59
C TYR A 235 -27.82 -0.73 -16.93
N GLN A 236 -27.82 0.23 -16.00
CA GLN A 236 -28.52 1.51 -16.16
C GLN A 236 -27.60 2.73 -15.99
N GLY A 237 -26.37 2.54 -15.48
CA GLY A 237 -25.41 3.61 -15.23
C GLY A 237 -25.85 4.64 -14.18
N LYS A 238 -26.81 4.30 -13.30
CA LYS A 238 -27.33 5.21 -12.27
C LYS A 238 -28.05 4.45 -11.17
N VAL A 239 -28.17 5.06 -9.99
CA VAL A 239 -28.99 4.52 -8.89
C VAL A 239 -30.50 4.63 -9.19
N SER A 240 -31.26 3.58 -8.90
CA SER A 240 -32.73 3.62 -8.91
C SER A 240 -33.28 4.43 -7.71
N SER A 241 -33.92 5.57 -7.99
CA SER A 241 -33.97 6.70 -7.05
C SER A 241 -35.13 6.73 -6.03
N LYS A 242 -36.18 5.91 -6.17
CA LYS A 242 -37.41 6.17 -5.38
C LYS A 242 -37.26 6.00 -3.86
N ASN A 243 -36.35 5.15 -3.40
CA ASN A 243 -36.17 4.84 -1.98
C ASN A 243 -34.70 4.79 -1.54
N PHE A 244 -33.75 5.32 -2.34
CA PHE A 244 -32.33 5.13 -2.06
C PHE A 244 -31.91 5.64 -0.67
N ASP A 245 -32.36 6.83 -0.26
CA ASP A 245 -32.00 7.43 1.03
C ASP A 245 -32.48 6.57 2.23
N SER A 246 -33.69 6.00 2.15
CA SER A 246 -34.22 5.14 3.22
C SER A 246 -33.52 3.78 3.25
N THR A 247 -33.24 3.21 2.08
CA THR A 247 -32.48 1.96 1.94
C THR A 247 -31.04 2.13 2.45
N TYR A 248 -30.36 3.20 2.06
CA TYR A 248 -29.01 3.54 2.54
C TYR A 248 -28.96 3.64 4.06
N LYS A 249 -29.92 4.35 4.66
CA LYS A 249 -30.01 4.46 6.13
C LYS A 249 -30.26 3.10 6.80
N LEU A 250 -31.15 2.28 6.24
CA LEU A 250 -31.46 0.96 6.79
C LEU A 250 -30.22 0.06 6.80
N TYR A 251 -29.55 -0.08 5.65
CA TYR A 251 -28.39 -0.95 5.52
C TYR A 251 -27.15 -0.39 6.22
N GLY A 252 -26.98 0.93 6.24
CA GLY A 252 -25.90 1.58 6.99
C GLY A 252 -25.97 1.32 8.49
N ASN A 253 -27.18 1.34 9.07
CA ASN A 253 -27.34 0.98 10.48
C ASN A 253 -27.20 -0.53 10.74
N LYS A 254 -27.55 -1.40 9.77
CA LYS A 254 -27.26 -2.84 9.87
C LYS A 254 -25.76 -3.13 9.82
N PHE A 255 -25.04 -2.46 8.91
CA PHE A 255 -23.58 -2.51 8.81
C PHE A 255 -22.94 -2.07 10.12
N ALA A 256 -23.25 -0.86 10.62
CA ALA A 256 -22.69 -0.35 11.87
C ALA A 256 -22.95 -1.27 13.08
N ASN A 257 -24.11 -1.96 13.11
CA ASN A 257 -24.43 -2.93 14.15
C ASN A 257 -23.62 -4.23 14.07
N SER A 258 -23.10 -4.60 12.91
CA SER A 258 -22.28 -5.81 12.70
C SER A 258 -20.87 -5.58 13.21
N TYR A 259 -20.36 -4.37 13.03
CA TYR A 259 -19.01 -3.97 13.37
C TYR A 259 -18.93 -3.12 14.65
N LYS A 260 -19.82 -3.34 15.63
CA LYS A 260 -19.94 -2.51 16.86
C LYS A 260 -18.63 -2.29 17.61
N ASN A 261 -17.73 -3.28 17.57
CA ASN A 261 -16.46 -3.28 18.28
C ASN A 261 -15.27 -2.84 17.40
N VAL A 262 -15.52 -2.46 16.14
CA VAL A 262 -14.49 -2.03 15.20
C VAL A 262 -14.58 -0.51 15.03
N LEU A 263 -13.48 0.17 15.36
CA LEU A 263 -13.36 1.62 15.26
C LEU A 263 -13.64 2.08 13.81
N ASN A 264 -14.33 3.21 13.63
CA ASN A 264 -14.76 3.78 12.34
C ASN A 264 -15.88 3.03 11.60
N TYR A 265 -16.05 1.72 11.84
CA TYR A 265 -17.12 0.92 11.25
C TYR A 265 -18.45 0.99 12.03
N ASN A 266 -18.41 1.35 13.31
CA ASN A 266 -19.56 1.34 14.21
C ASN A 266 -20.40 2.64 14.24
N VAL A 267 -20.07 3.62 13.39
CA VAL A 267 -20.74 4.93 13.38
C VAL A 267 -22.18 4.80 12.84
N PRO A 268 -23.21 5.29 13.56
CA PRO A 268 -24.59 5.24 13.07
C PRO A 268 -24.81 6.07 11.80
N VAL A 269 -25.56 5.52 10.86
CA VAL A 269 -25.85 6.19 9.57
C VAL A 269 -27.14 7.00 9.67
N LYS A 270 -27.03 8.32 9.59
CA LYS A 270 -28.17 9.26 9.71
C LYS A 270 -28.79 9.64 8.37
N SER A 271 -27.95 9.87 7.37
CA SER A 271 -28.30 10.31 6.01
C SER A 271 -27.18 9.96 5.02
N VAL A 272 -27.49 9.99 3.72
CA VAL A 272 -26.47 9.88 2.68
C VAL A 272 -25.64 11.17 2.64
N PRO A 273 -24.29 11.11 2.68
CA PRO A 273 -23.41 12.26 2.53
C PRO A 273 -23.64 13.02 1.21
N LEU A 274 -23.43 14.34 1.22
CA LEU A 274 -23.68 15.19 0.04
C LEU A 274 -22.69 14.88 -1.09
N THR A 275 -21.44 14.61 -0.74
CA THR A 275 -20.37 14.21 -1.67
C THR A 275 -20.73 12.91 -2.39
N LEU A 276 -21.18 11.89 -1.66
CA LEU A 276 -21.66 10.63 -2.24
C LEU A 276 -22.89 10.85 -3.13
N LYS A 277 -23.87 11.64 -2.68
CA LYS A 277 -25.05 11.97 -3.51
C LYS A 277 -24.68 12.65 -4.82
N TYR A 278 -23.65 13.50 -4.82
CA TYR A 278 -23.16 14.16 -6.03
C TYR A 278 -22.56 13.15 -7.01
N LEU A 279 -21.69 12.26 -6.53
CA LEU A 279 -21.08 11.21 -7.36
C LEU A 279 -22.12 10.26 -7.95
N LEU A 280 -23.07 9.79 -7.14
CA LEU A 280 -24.06 8.80 -7.57
C LEU A 280 -25.15 9.34 -8.54
N ARG A 281 -25.11 10.64 -8.86
CA ARG A 281 -26.04 11.28 -9.80
C ARG A 281 -25.47 11.47 -11.20
N LYS A 282 -24.16 11.37 -11.36
CA LYS A 282 -23.48 11.46 -12.67
C LYS A 282 -23.53 10.11 -13.39
#